data_AF-A0A2D4NFR5-F1
#
_entry.id   AF-A0A2D4NFR5-F1
#
_cell.length_a   1.000
_cell.length_b   1.000
_cell.length_c   1.000
_cell.angle_alpha   90.00
_cell.angle_beta   90.00
_cell.angle_gamma   90.00
#
_symmetry.space_group_name_H-M   'P 1'
#
loop_
_entity.id
_entity.type
_entity.pdbx_description
1 polymer ?
#
loop_
_entity_poly.entity_id
_entity_poly.type
_entity_poly.pdbx_seq_one_letter_code
_entity_poly.pdbx_strand_id
1 'polypeptide(L)'
;TFSPRVSGILPCILDGDCFIRSNDPSPDIGLLFELGITYHNSTGERGELSCGWAFLKLFDSSGFPIPSKTYELFLNGGTPYEKRVEVDPSISRRASSNVFQHMITLRKQP
;
A
#
# COMPACT_ATOMS: atom_id res chain seq x y z
N THR A 1 -15.72 -6.96 21.43
CA THR A 1 -15.66 -6.51 20.02
C THR A 1 -14.22 -6.57 19.57
N PHE A 2 -13.89 -7.34 18.54
CA PHE A 2 -12.54 -7.41 18.00
C PHE A 2 -12.28 -6.16 17.14
N SER A 3 -11.21 -5.43 17.42
CA SER A 3 -10.73 -4.31 16.59
C SER A 3 -9.41 -4.74 15.96
N PRO A 4 -9.30 -4.84 14.62
CA PRO A 4 -8.04 -5.12 13.95
C PRO A 4 -7.10 -3.90 13.93
N ARG A 5 -7.55 -2.74 14.40
CA ARG A 5 -6.72 -1.53 14.48
C ARG A 5 -5.72 -1.67 15.61
N VAL A 6 -4.48 -1.99 15.28
CA VAL A 6 -3.34 -1.87 16.18
C VAL A 6 -3.02 -0.37 16.32
N SER A 7 -3.35 0.20 17.47
CA SER A 7 -3.04 1.61 17.80
C SER A 7 -2.05 1.73 18.95
N GLY A 8 -1.20 0.71 19.13
CA GLY A 8 -0.21 0.66 20.20
C GLY A 8 0.90 1.70 20.00
N ILE A 9 1.40 2.25 21.12
CA ILE A 9 2.60 3.10 21.16
C ILE A 9 3.87 2.24 21.06
N LEU A 10 3.73 0.93 21.29
CA LEU A 10 4.82 -0.02 21.20
C LEU A 10 5.27 -0.18 19.74
N PRO A 11 6.58 -0.37 19.51
CA PRO A 11 7.10 -0.71 18.19
C PRO A 11 6.28 -1.83 17.52
N CYS A 12 6.00 -1.70 16.23
CA CYS A 12 5.25 -2.71 15.46
C CYS A 12 5.86 -4.12 15.51
N ILE A 13 7.15 -4.23 15.86
CA ILE A 13 7.85 -5.50 16.09
C ILE A 13 7.43 -6.21 17.38
N LEU A 14 6.83 -5.51 18.34
CA LEU A 14 6.42 -6.04 19.65
C LEU A 14 4.92 -6.28 19.77
N ASP A 15 4.10 -5.66 18.92
CA ASP A 15 2.63 -5.69 19.02
C ASP A 15 1.96 -5.62 17.63
N GLY A 16 2.39 -6.51 16.72
CA GLY A 16 2.00 -6.50 15.30
C GLY A 16 1.05 -7.62 14.87
N ASP A 17 0.61 -8.49 15.79
CA ASP A 17 -0.15 -9.68 15.43
C ASP A 17 -1.63 -9.34 15.18
N CYS A 18 -2.15 -9.75 14.02
CA CYS A 18 -3.58 -9.69 13.73
C CYS A 18 -4.08 -11.06 13.25
N PHE A 19 -5.30 -11.41 13.68
CA PHE A 19 -5.97 -12.64 13.25
C PHE A 19 -7.15 -12.29 12.36
N ILE A 20 -7.19 -12.88 11.17
CA ILE A 20 -8.27 -12.69 10.19
C ILE A 20 -8.94 -14.04 9.97
N ARG A 21 -10.26 -14.07 10.07
CA ARG A 21 -11.09 -15.24 9.70
C ARG A 21 -12.09 -14.80 8.65
N SER A 22 -12.10 -15.49 7.52
CA SER A 22 -13.09 -15.31 6.47
C SER A 22 -13.78 -16.64 6.19
N ASN A 23 -15.07 -16.58 5.86
CA ASN A 23 -15.84 -17.72 5.36
C ASN A 23 -16.04 -17.64 3.83
N ASP A 24 -15.32 -16.74 3.16
CA ASP A 24 -15.34 -16.62 1.71
C ASP A 24 -14.42 -17.69 1.10
N PRO A 25 -14.93 -18.59 0.23
CA PRO A 25 -14.13 -19.63 -0.43
C PRO A 25 -13.33 -19.10 -1.63
N SER A 26 -13.40 -17.80 -1.95
CA SER A 26 -12.71 -17.23 -3.11
C SER A 26 -11.19 -17.37 -3.02
N PRO A 27 -10.52 -17.92 -4.06
CA PRO A 27 -9.06 -17.99 -4.10
C PRO A 27 -8.40 -16.62 -4.29
N ASP A 28 -9.17 -15.59 -4.62
CA ASP A 28 -8.68 -14.21 -4.79
C ASP A 28 -8.67 -13.40 -3.50
N ILE A 29 -9.07 -14.00 -2.37
CA ILE A 29 -8.97 -13.35 -1.07
C ILE A 29 -7.49 -13.06 -0.72
N GLY A 30 -7.27 -11.86 -0.18
CA GLY A 30 -5.93 -11.34 0.10
C GLY A 30 -5.93 -10.26 1.16
N LEU A 31 -4.73 -9.82 1.51
CA LEU A 31 -4.48 -8.69 2.39
C LEU A 31 -4.12 -7.47 1.54
N LEU A 32 -4.87 -6.40 1.71
CA LEU A 32 -4.54 -5.09 1.14
C LEU A 32 -3.86 -4.23 2.21
N PHE A 33 -2.64 -3.82 1.92
CA PHE A 33 -1.86 -2.91 2.74
C PHE A 33 -1.92 -1.51 2.13
N GLU A 34 -2.15 -0.50 2.97
CA GLU A 34 -1.97 0.90 2.62
C GLU A 34 -0.73 1.45 3.34
N LEU A 35 0.13 2.14 2.61
CA LEU A 35 1.26 2.85 3.17
C LEU A 35 0.87 4.31 3.43
N GLY A 36 0.56 4.62 4.69
CA GLY A 36 0.31 5.99 5.15
C GLY A 36 1.55 6.65 5.73
N ILE A 37 1.69 7.96 5.52
CA ILE A 37 2.66 8.82 6.19
C ILE A 37 1.91 9.87 7.00
N THR A 38 2.30 10.04 8.25
CA THR A 38 1.88 11.18 9.08
C THR A 38 2.98 12.23 9.05
N TYR A 39 2.62 13.49 8.80
CA TYR A 39 3.57 14.61 8.79
C TYR A 39 3.04 15.79 9.59
N HIS A 40 3.92 16.71 9.97
CA HIS A 40 3.56 18.03 10.49
C HIS A 40 3.99 19.07 9.47
N ASN A 41 3.08 19.97 9.10
CA ASN A 41 3.41 21.05 8.19
C ASN A 41 4.17 22.18 8.92
N SER A 42 4.53 23.24 8.21
CA SER A 42 5.25 24.39 8.77
C SER A 42 4.45 25.18 9.82
N THR A 43 3.12 25.06 9.84
CA THR A 43 2.26 25.65 10.87
C THR A 43 2.09 24.74 12.09
N GLY A 44 2.69 23.54 12.07
CA GLY A 44 2.61 22.54 13.13
C GLY A 44 1.38 21.63 13.06
N GLU A 45 0.50 21.84 12.08
CA GLU A 45 -0.69 21.01 11.89
C GLU A 45 -0.30 19.62 11.40
N ARG A 46 -0.92 18.60 12.00
CA ARG A 46 -0.73 17.20 11.63
C ARG A 46 -1.55 16.89 10.39
N GLY A 47 -0.90 16.35 9.36
CA GLY A 47 -1.52 15.80 8.16
C GLY A 47 -1.21 14.31 8.01
N GLU A 48 -2.03 13.63 7.21
CA GLU A 48 -1.84 12.23 6.83
C GLU A 48 -1.95 12.10 5.30
N LEU A 49 -1.08 11.29 4.70
CA LEU A 49 -1.00 11.07 3.27
C LEU A 49 -0.91 9.56 2.98
N SER A 50 -1.78 9.05 2.11
CA SER A 50 -1.62 7.71 1.53
C SER A 50 -0.61 7.79 0.38
N CYS A 51 0.44 6.98 0.45
CA CYS A 51 1.58 7.01 -0.46
C CYS A 51 1.60 5.82 -1.41
N GLY A 52 0.72 4.85 -1.21
CA GLY A 52 0.62 3.67 -2.05
C GLY A 52 0.00 2.49 -1.33
N TRP A 53 -0.08 1.39 -2.06
CA TRP A 53 -0.72 0.17 -1.58
C TRP A 53 -0.02 -1.08 -2.10
N ALA A 54 -0.16 -2.18 -1.38
CA ALA A 54 0.31 -3.49 -1.79
C ALA A 54 -0.74 -4.55 -1.51
N PHE A 55 -0.78 -5.61 -2.31
CA PHE A 55 -1.74 -6.69 -2.14
C PHE A 55 -1.02 -8.04 -2.08
N LEU A 56 -1.33 -8.83 -1.05
CA LEU A 56 -0.83 -10.19 -0.87
C LEU A 56 -2.00 -11.18 -0.97
N LYS A 57 -2.00 -12.04 -1.98
CA LYS A 57 -2.96 -13.15 -2.06
C LYS A 57 -2.69 -14.17 -0.97
N LEU A 58 -3.75 -14.73 -0.37
CA LEU A 58 -3.61 -15.80 0.64
C LEU A 58 -3.48 -17.19 0.02
N PHE A 59 -3.85 -17.34 -1.25
CA PHE A 59 -3.80 -18.59 -1.99
C PHE A 59 -3.02 -18.43 -3.30
N ASP A 60 -2.36 -19.51 -3.71
CA ASP A 60 -1.70 -19.58 -5.01
C ASP A 60 -2.69 -19.87 -6.15
N SER A 61 -2.20 -19.93 -7.40
CA SER A 61 -3.04 -20.22 -8.56
C SER A 61 -3.68 -21.61 -8.56
N SER A 62 -3.21 -22.50 -7.70
CA SER A 62 -3.75 -23.86 -7.52
C SER A 62 -4.78 -23.93 -6.37
N GLY A 63 -5.00 -22.82 -5.66
CA GLY A 63 -5.91 -22.73 -4.53
C GLY A 63 -5.32 -23.20 -3.20
N PHE A 64 -4.01 -23.45 -3.13
CA PHE A 64 -3.36 -23.81 -1.87
C PHE A 64 -2.93 -22.56 -1.09
N PRO A 65 -2.97 -22.57 0.25
CA PRO A 65 -2.47 -21.45 1.06
C PRO A 65 -1.00 -21.16 0.77
N ILE A 66 -0.63 -19.89 0.69
CA ILE A 66 0.78 -19.50 0.53
C ILE A 66 1.59 -19.83 1.81
N PRO A 67 2.90 -20.12 1.70
CA PRO A 67 3.74 -20.43 2.86
C PRO A 67 3.79 -19.31 3.90
N SER A 68 3.90 -19.66 5.19
CA SER A 68 4.18 -18.68 6.24
C SER A 68 5.66 -18.29 6.21
N LYS A 69 5.97 -17.13 5.63
CA LYS A 69 7.32 -16.55 5.51
C LYS A 69 7.24 -15.04 5.32
N THR A 70 8.39 -14.38 5.34
CA THR A 70 8.50 -12.97 4.95
C THR A 70 8.30 -12.82 3.45
N TYR A 71 7.49 -11.85 3.06
CA TYR A 71 7.23 -11.49 1.66
C TYR A 71 7.68 -10.06 1.39
N GLU A 72 8.41 -9.86 0.30
CA GLU A 72 8.66 -8.53 -0.26
C GLU A 72 7.53 -8.22 -1.24
N LEU A 73 6.75 -7.17 -0.95
CA LEU A 73 5.63 -6.77 -1.77
C LEU A 73 5.98 -5.54 -2.59
N PHE A 74 5.55 -5.53 -3.85
CA PHE A 74 5.66 -4.35 -4.69
C PHE A 74 4.66 -3.29 -4.24
N LEU A 75 5.16 -2.09 -3.95
CA LEU A 75 4.34 -0.93 -3.62
C LEU A 75 3.80 -0.31 -4.92
N ASN A 76 2.48 -0.15 -4.99
CA ASN A 76 1.76 0.44 -6.12
C ASN A 76 1.28 1.84 -5.77
N GLY A 77 1.25 2.74 -6.75
CA GLY A 77 0.63 4.06 -6.61
C GLY A 77 -0.87 4.02 -6.92
N GLY A 78 -1.53 5.17 -6.78
CA GLY A 78 -2.96 5.31 -7.08
C GLY A 78 -3.84 4.45 -6.16
N THR A 79 -5.00 4.03 -6.67
CA THR A 79 -5.95 3.18 -5.98
C THR A 79 -5.81 1.70 -6.39
N PRO A 80 -6.27 0.75 -5.55
CA PRO A 80 -6.28 -0.69 -5.89
C PRO A 80 -7.01 -1.07 -7.18
N TYR A 81 -7.90 -0.20 -7.67
CA TYR A 81 -8.68 -0.41 -8.89
C TYR A 81 -7.98 0.10 -10.15
N GLU A 82 -6.93 0.92 -9.98
CA GLU A 82 -6.15 1.48 -11.07
C GLU A 82 -4.96 0.57 -11.39
N LYS A 83 -4.86 0.16 -12.65
CA LYS A 83 -3.75 -0.67 -13.11
C LYS A 83 -2.57 0.23 -13.49
N ARG A 84 -1.37 -0.15 -13.02
CA ARG A 84 -0.06 0.41 -13.47
C ARG A 84 0.14 1.89 -13.13
N VAL A 85 -0.34 2.34 -11.97
CA VAL A 85 0.01 3.68 -11.46
C VAL A 85 1.34 3.58 -10.70
N GLU A 86 2.35 4.27 -11.19
CA GLU A 86 3.65 4.35 -10.52
C GLU A 86 3.52 5.11 -9.19
N VAL A 87 4.17 4.60 -8.14
CA VAL A 87 4.22 5.24 -6.81
C VAL A 87 4.86 6.62 -6.87
N ASP A 88 5.96 6.74 -7.61
CA ASP A 88 6.65 8.00 -7.83
C ASP A 88 6.95 8.20 -9.32
N PRO A 89 6.20 9.09 -10.01
CA PRO A 89 6.48 9.47 -11.39
C PRO A 89 7.88 10.08 -11.58
N SER A 90 8.55 10.56 -10.53
CA SER A 90 9.93 11.08 -10.56
C SER A 90 10.98 10.03 -10.92
N ILE A 91 10.73 8.77 -10.56
CA ILE A 91 11.64 7.66 -10.84
C ILE A 91 11.64 7.34 -12.34
N SER A 92 10.47 7.35 -12.98
CA SER A 92 10.31 7.17 -14.43
C SER A 92 10.73 8.41 -15.23
N ARG A 93 10.56 9.62 -14.66
CA ARG A 93 11.08 10.89 -15.23
C ARG A 93 12.59 10.90 -15.46
N ARG A 94 13.38 10.11 -14.72
CA ARG A 94 14.84 9.99 -14.98
C ARG A 94 15.15 9.18 -16.24
N ALA A 95 14.23 8.36 -16.73
CA ALA A 95 14.41 7.51 -17.90
C ALA A 95 13.87 8.12 -19.21
N SER A 96 12.99 9.13 -19.16
CA SER A 96 12.41 9.75 -20.37
C SER A 96 12.34 11.28 -20.27
N SER A 97 13.22 11.94 -21.02
CA SER A 97 13.44 13.39 -21.05
C SER A 97 12.44 14.16 -21.93
N ASN A 98 11.12 13.95 -21.75
CA ASN A 98 10.10 14.69 -22.53
C ASN A 98 9.27 15.64 -21.66
N VAL A 99 9.54 16.95 -21.82
CA VAL A 99 8.97 18.09 -21.09
C VAL A 99 7.43 18.13 -21.15
N PHE A 100 6.83 17.63 -22.24
CA PHE A 100 5.38 17.61 -22.41
C PHE A 100 4.67 16.62 -21.47
N GLN A 101 5.28 15.47 -21.20
CA GLN A 101 4.75 14.51 -20.22
C GLN A 101 4.85 15.08 -18.79
N HIS A 102 5.90 15.85 -18.51
CA HIS A 102 6.09 16.50 -17.21
C HIS A 102 4.93 17.43 -16.82
N MET A 103 4.39 18.21 -17.78
CA MET A 103 3.27 19.13 -17.52
C MET A 103 1.94 18.41 -17.25
N ILE A 104 1.71 17.24 -17.87
CA ILE A 104 0.48 16.47 -17.68
C ILE A 104 0.48 15.79 -16.30
N THR A 105 1.62 15.31 -15.83
CA THR A 105 1.73 14.61 -14.53
C THR A 105 1.70 15.56 -13.34
N LEU A 106 2.22 16.79 -13.48
CA LEU A 106 2.12 17.83 -12.44
C LEU A 106 0.67 18.21 -12.11
N ARG A 107 -0.25 18.05 -13.06
CA ARG A 107 -1.70 18.28 -12.83
C ARG A 107 -2.39 17.15 -12.08
N LYS A 108 -1.72 16.01 -11.88
CA LYS A 108 -2.26 14.83 -11.18
C LYS A 108 -1.74 14.68 -9.76
N GLN A 109 -0.80 15.51 -9.33
CA GLN A 109 -0.46 15.62 -7.91
C GLN A 109 -1.45 16.57 -7.22
N PRO A 110 -1.94 16.22 -6.03
CA PRO A 110 -2.83 17.07 -5.24
C PRO A 110 -2.17 18.39 -4.84
#